data_AF-A0A2K0UEF2-F1
#
_entry.id   AF-A0A2K0UEF2-F1
#
_cell.length_a   1.000
_cell.length_b   1.000
_cell.length_c   1.000
_cell.angle_alpha   90.00
_cell.angle_beta   90.00
_cell.angle_gamma   90.00
#
_symmetry.space_group_name_H-M   'P 1'
#
loop_
_entity.id
_entity.type
_entity.pdbx_description
1 polymer ?
#
loop_
_entity_poly.entity_id
_entity_poly.type
_entity_poly.pdbx_seq_one_letter_code
_entity_poly.pdbx_strand_id
1 'polypeptide(L)'
;MCKPHRCPHIAYTGNICVYCPGGPDSDFEYSTQSYTGYEPTSMRAIRARYDPFEQARGRVDQLKSLGHSVDKVEYIIMGGTFMSLPESYREDFIAQLHNALSGYQTSKVDEAVEAGEMSNIKCVGITIETRPDYCLQPHLSDMLRYGCTRLEIGVQSLYEDVARDTNRGHTVAAVAETFCLAKDAGYKVVSHMMPDLPNVGMERDIDQFREYFENPAFRTDGLKIYPTLVIRGTGLYELWRTGRYQNYTPNQLIDLVARIMALIPPWTRIYRVQRDIPMPLVTSGVENGNLRELALARMKDFGTTCRDVRTREVGVNEVKHKIRPNQIELVRRDYVANGGWETFLAYEDPKQDILVALLRLRKCTEKYTFREELTGQPTSMIRELHVYGTAVPIHARDPRKFQHQGFGTLLMEEAERIAREEHGSDKISVISGVGVRSYYKKLGYWLDGPYMSKWLDGRDEAA
;
A
#
# COMPACT_ATOMS: atom_id res chain seq x y z
N MET A 1 15.55 -1.09 -2.70
CA MET A 1 15.64 -1.47 -1.27
C MET A 1 16.58 -0.50 -0.60
N CYS A 2 16.33 -0.14 0.66
CA CYS A 2 17.29 0.63 1.45
C CYS A 2 18.46 -0.27 1.91
N LYS A 3 19.52 0.34 2.45
CA LYS A 3 20.69 -0.42 2.94
C LYS A 3 20.30 -1.50 3.95
N PRO A 4 20.98 -2.65 3.99
CA PRO A 4 20.85 -3.61 5.08
C PRO A 4 21.16 -2.95 6.42
N HIS A 5 20.27 -3.13 7.39
CA HIS A 5 20.41 -2.64 8.75
C HIS A 5 19.58 -3.51 9.69
N ARG A 6 19.91 -3.45 10.99
CA ARG A 6 19.18 -4.21 12.03
C ARG A 6 17.83 -3.56 12.31
N CYS A 7 16.83 -4.38 12.59
CA CYS A 7 15.56 -3.91 13.12
C CYS A 7 15.76 -3.21 14.49
N PRO A 8 15.10 -2.07 14.76
CA PRO A 8 15.35 -1.31 15.98
C PRO A 8 14.89 -2.02 17.27
N HIS A 9 13.89 -2.90 17.18
CA HIS A 9 13.38 -3.62 18.36
C HIS A 9 14.36 -4.64 18.96
N ILE A 10 15.42 -5.01 18.23
CA ILE A 10 16.46 -5.90 18.78
C ILE A 10 17.11 -5.30 20.04
N ALA A 11 17.19 -3.96 20.12
CA ALA A 11 17.82 -3.26 21.23
C ALA A 11 17.09 -3.46 22.57
N TYR A 12 15.78 -3.68 22.54
CA TYR A 12 14.96 -3.82 23.76
C TYR A 12 14.27 -5.18 23.91
N THR A 13 14.17 -5.97 22.84
CA THR A 13 13.65 -7.35 22.90
C THR A 13 14.74 -8.43 22.87
N GLY A 14 15.98 -8.05 22.54
CA GLY A 14 17.14 -8.95 22.45
C GLY A 14 17.27 -9.71 21.13
N ASN A 15 16.19 -9.89 20.36
CA ASN A 15 16.19 -10.65 19.10
C ASN A 15 15.25 -10.03 18.06
N ILE A 16 15.28 -10.51 16.82
CA ILE A 16 14.31 -10.16 15.77
C ILE A 16 13.03 -11.03 15.86
N CYS A 17 12.05 -10.77 15.00
CA CYS A 17 10.81 -11.56 14.91
C CYS A 17 11.10 -13.02 14.53
N VAL A 18 10.38 -13.96 15.15
CA VAL A 18 10.62 -15.42 15.07
C VAL A 18 10.62 -15.96 13.63
N TYR A 19 9.73 -15.45 12.78
CA TYR A 19 9.53 -15.91 11.40
C TYR A 19 10.34 -15.12 10.36
N CYS A 20 11.12 -14.11 10.76
CA CYS A 20 11.76 -13.20 9.81
C CYS A 20 13.08 -13.79 9.27
N PRO A 21 13.20 -14.08 7.96
CA PRO A 21 14.46 -14.52 7.37
C PRO A 21 15.39 -13.33 7.10
N GLY A 22 16.65 -13.65 6.81
CA GLY A 22 17.62 -12.70 6.28
C GLY A 22 18.05 -11.60 7.25
N GLY A 23 18.69 -10.58 6.68
CA GLY A 23 19.20 -9.43 7.41
C GLY A 23 20.65 -9.60 7.89
N PRO A 24 21.21 -8.56 8.54
CA PRO A 24 22.64 -8.50 8.87
C PRO A 24 23.14 -9.61 9.81
N ASP A 25 22.27 -10.16 10.64
CA ASP A 25 22.60 -11.18 11.64
C ASP A 25 22.18 -12.60 11.19
N SER A 26 22.11 -12.84 9.87
CA SER A 26 21.69 -14.12 9.29
C SER A 26 22.78 -14.73 8.39
N ASP A 27 22.59 -16.00 8.03
CA ASP A 27 23.46 -16.72 7.07
C ASP A 27 23.33 -16.20 5.61
N PHE A 28 22.40 -15.29 5.33
CA PHE A 28 22.19 -14.74 3.99
C PHE A 28 23.08 -13.52 3.75
N GLU A 29 24.14 -13.71 2.97
CA GLU A 29 25.14 -12.68 2.67
C GLU A 29 24.52 -11.39 2.09
N TYR A 30 24.84 -10.27 2.72
CA TYR A 30 24.50 -8.91 2.27
C TYR A 30 23.00 -8.69 1.95
N SER A 31 22.13 -9.43 2.65
CA SER A 31 20.68 -9.38 2.49
C SER A 31 20.01 -8.32 3.37
N THR A 32 18.91 -7.74 2.88
CA THR A 32 18.06 -6.84 3.69
C THR A 32 17.19 -7.67 4.63
N GLN A 33 16.84 -7.12 5.81
CA GLN A 33 15.94 -7.78 6.75
C GLN A 33 14.63 -8.22 6.06
N SER A 34 14.16 -9.44 6.36
CA SER A 34 13.01 -10.11 5.73
C SER A 34 13.22 -10.65 4.31
N TYR A 35 14.42 -10.55 3.75
CA TYR A 35 14.75 -11.01 2.39
C TYR A 35 15.96 -11.95 2.40
N THR A 36 15.99 -12.90 1.47
CA THR A 36 17.06 -13.90 1.37
C THR A 36 18.22 -13.46 0.48
N GLY A 37 18.03 -12.39 -0.33
CA GLY A 37 19.03 -11.95 -1.31
C GLY A 37 18.85 -12.57 -2.70
N TYR A 38 18.10 -13.66 -2.79
CA TYR A 38 17.85 -14.39 -4.04
C TYR A 38 16.56 -13.96 -4.75
N GLU A 39 15.78 -13.06 -4.17
CA GLU A 39 14.62 -12.50 -4.86
C GLU A 39 15.08 -11.59 -6.02
N PRO A 40 14.36 -11.52 -7.15
CA PRO A 40 14.77 -10.69 -8.29
C PRO A 40 15.04 -9.22 -7.93
N THR A 41 14.27 -8.67 -6.98
CA THR A 41 14.50 -7.30 -6.51
C THR A 41 15.70 -7.18 -5.59
N SER A 42 15.92 -8.16 -4.69
CA SER A 42 17.09 -8.21 -3.82
C SER A 42 18.38 -8.33 -4.61
N MET A 43 18.42 -9.21 -5.63
CA MET A 43 19.59 -9.37 -6.51
C MET A 43 19.96 -8.08 -7.22
N ARG A 44 18.96 -7.30 -7.68
CA ARG A 44 19.21 -5.97 -8.28
C ARG A 44 19.76 -4.97 -7.27
N ALA A 45 19.23 -4.98 -6.04
CA ALA A 45 19.70 -4.10 -4.97
C ALA A 45 21.16 -4.41 -4.58
N ILE A 46 21.50 -5.69 -4.42
CA ILE A 46 22.87 -6.16 -4.13
C ILE A 46 23.83 -5.74 -5.24
N ARG A 47 23.46 -5.97 -6.51
CA ARG A 47 24.29 -5.57 -7.67
C ARG A 47 24.55 -4.07 -7.71
N ALA A 48 23.57 -3.26 -7.34
CA ALA A 48 23.69 -1.81 -7.26
C ALA A 48 24.31 -1.33 -5.93
N ARG A 49 24.75 -2.23 -5.06
CA ARG A 49 25.27 -1.92 -3.70
C ARG A 49 24.33 -1.01 -2.90
N TYR A 50 23.03 -1.23 -3.06
CA TYR A 50 21.96 -0.47 -2.43
C TYR A 50 21.97 1.05 -2.73
N ASP A 51 22.65 1.48 -3.81
CA ASP A 51 22.58 2.86 -4.28
C ASP A 51 21.16 3.17 -4.79
N PRO A 52 20.48 4.20 -4.26
CA PRO A 52 19.10 4.52 -4.63
C PRO A 52 18.96 4.97 -6.08
N PHE A 53 19.90 5.78 -6.58
CA PHE A 53 19.85 6.35 -7.93
C PHE A 53 20.02 5.24 -8.98
N GLU A 54 21.05 4.42 -8.84
CA GLU A 54 21.36 3.31 -9.75
C GLU A 54 20.26 2.23 -9.75
N GLN A 55 19.70 1.90 -8.58
CA GLN A 55 18.58 0.98 -8.49
C GLN A 55 17.35 1.49 -9.24
N ALA A 56 16.99 2.76 -9.02
CA ALA A 56 15.83 3.38 -9.63
C ALA A 56 16.02 3.53 -11.13
N ARG A 57 17.12 4.13 -11.57
CA ARG A 57 17.43 4.38 -12.97
C ARG A 57 17.55 3.09 -13.76
N GLY A 58 18.33 2.14 -13.24
CA GLY A 58 18.52 0.84 -13.89
C GLY A 58 17.20 0.06 -14.07
N ARG A 59 16.25 0.19 -13.13
CA ARG A 59 14.94 -0.45 -13.27
C ARG A 59 14.04 0.25 -14.29
N VAL A 60 14.04 1.58 -14.32
CA VAL A 60 13.29 2.36 -15.32
C VAL A 60 13.79 2.05 -16.73
N ASP A 61 15.10 2.08 -16.94
CA ASP A 61 15.72 1.82 -18.25
C ASP A 61 15.48 0.37 -18.71
N GLN A 62 15.52 -0.61 -17.78
CA GLN A 62 15.16 -1.99 -18.07
C GLN A 62 13.69 -2.13 -18.52
N LEU A 63 12.74 -1.46 -17.87
CA LEU A 63 11.34 -1.53 -18.28
C LEU A 63 11.11 -0.87 -19.65
N LYS A 64 11.80 0.24 -19.89
CA LYS A 64 11.78 0.94 -21.18
C LYS A 64 12.34 0.07 -22.31
N SER A 65 13.42 -0.67 -22.09
CA SER A 65 14.01 -1.56 -23.10
C SER A 65 13.13 -2.78 -23.42
N LEU A 66 12.29 -3.21 -22.48
CA LEU A 66 11.25 -4.23 -22.68
C LEU A 66 10.00 -3.68 -23.39
N GLY A 67 9.96 -2.38 -23.71
CA GLY A 67 8.84 -1.73 -24.41
C GLY A 67 7.69 -1.29 -23.51
N HIS A 68 7.86 -1.28 -22.18
CA HIS A 68 6.85 -0.72 -21.27
C HIS A 68 6.89 0.82 -21.30
N SER A 69 5.72 1.46 -21.25
CA SER A 69 5.65 2.90 -20.94
C SER A 69 6.07 3.12 -19.50
N VAL A 70 6.95 4.12 -19.30
CA VAL A 70 7.48 4.52 -18.00
C VAL A 70 7.14 5.98 -17.69
N ASP A 71 6.13 6.56 -18.35
CA ASP A 71 5.75 7.97 -18.17
C ASP A 71 5.21 8.25 -16.76
N LYS A 72 4.71 7.20 -16.08
CA LYS A 72 4.18 7.23 -14.72
C LYS A 72 4.81 6.09 -13.93
N VAL A 73 5.48 6.42 -12.82
CA VAL A 73 6.18 5.47 -11.96
C VAL A 73 5.67 5.60 -10.53
N GLU A 74 5.40 4.48 -9.89
CA GLU A 74 5.17 4.39 -8.44
C GLU A 74 6.37 3.70 -7.80
N TYR A 75 7.00 4.35 -6.81
CA TYR A 75 8.09 3.74 -6.04
C TYR A 75 7.54 2.92 -4.88
N ILE A 76 8.26 1.85 -4.53
CA ILE A 76 8.01 1.07 -3.32
C ILE A 76 9.35 0.89 -2.58
N ILE A 77 9.45 1.49 -1.40
CA ILE A 77 10.60 1.36 -0.51
C ILE A 77 10.37 0.17 0.41
N MET A 78 11.08 -0.91 0.12
CA MET A 78 11.00 -2.19 0.82
C MET A 78 12.14 -2.36 1.83
N GLY A 79 11.87 -3.17 2.87
CA GLY A 79 12.78 -3.47 3.98
C GLY A 79 12.15 -3.30 5.37
N GLY A 80 10.93 -2.77 5.45
CA GLY A 80 10.07 -2.73 6.64
C GLY A 80 10.51 -1.82 7.79
N THR A 81 11.73 -1.26 7.75
CA THR A 81 12.29 -0.43 8.85
C THR A 81 13.06 0.80 8.36
N PHE A 82 12.82 1.25 7.12
CA PHE A 82 13.47 2.42 6.53
C PHE A 82 13.42 3.67 7.43
N MET A 83 12.28 3.90 8.10
CA MET A 83 12.10 5.05 9.00
C MET A 83 12.92 5.00 10.29
N SER A 84 13.54 3.86 10.61
CA SER A 84 14.47 3.73 11.74
C SER A 84 15.89 4.18 11.40
N LEU A 85 16.19 4.43 10.12
CA LEU A 85 17.47 4.93 9.68
C LEU A 85 17.66 6.41 10.03
N PRO A 86 18.91 6.88 10.18
CA PRO A 86 19.19 8.30 10.42
C PRO A 86 18.53 9.19 9.37
N GLU A 87 18.01 10.34 9.80
CA GLU A 87 17.32 11.31 8.95
C GLU A 87 18.13 11.70 7.72
N SER A 88 19.41 12.02 7.88
CA SER A 88 20.31 12.35 6.76
C SER A 88 20.38 11.27 5.69
N TYR A 89 20.33 9.99 6.08
CA TYR A 89 20.28 8.89 5.12
C TYR A 89 18.91 8.81 4.43
N ARG A 90 17.83 9.00 5.19
CA ARG A 90 16.46 8.94 4.65
C ARG A 90 16.25 10.05 3.62
N GLU A 91 16.65 11.27 3.94
CA GLU A 91 16.54 12.43 3.06
C GLU A 91 17.35 12.26 1.76
N ASP A 92 18.63 11.89 1.86
CA ASP A 92 19.46 11.66 0.67
C ASP A 92 18.90 10.52 -0.19
N PHE A 93 18.46 9.41 0.44
CA PHE A 93 17.86 8.29 -0.28
C PHE A 93 16.65 8.72 -1.11
N ILE A 94 15.75 9.52 -0.53
CA ILE A 94 14.56 10.03 -1.22
C ILE A 94 14.95 11.05 -2.30
N ALA A 95 15.90 11.94 -2.02
CA ALA A 95 16.40 12.91 -3.01
C ALA A 95 16.92 12.19 -4.26
N GLN A 96 17.72 11.14 -4.07
CA GLN A 96 18.25 10.35 -5.18
C GLN A 96 17.16 9.60 -5.97
N LEU A 97 16.05 9.18 -5.35
CA LEU A 97 14.92 8.59 -6.08
C LEU A 97 14.25 9.61 -7.01
N HIS A 98 14.04 10.84 -6.54
CA HIS A 98 13.47 11.90 -7.37
C HIS A 98 14.45 12.32 -8.49
N ASN A 99 15.74 12.46 -8.17
CA ASN A 99 16.80 12.76 -9.15
C ASN A 99 16.86 11.72 -10.28
N ALA A 100 16.67 10.43 -9.96
CA ALA A 100 16.69 9.37 -10.98
C ALA A 100 15.61 9.52 -12.06
N LEU A 101 14.49 10.16 -11.72
CA LEU A 101 13.41 10.47 -12.65
C LEU A 101 13.56 11.85 -13.28
N SER A 102 13.88 12.89 -12.51
CA SER A 102 13.95 14.27 -12.98
C SER A 102 15.20 14.57 -13.79
N GLY A 103 16.30 13.84 -13.56
CA GLY A 103 17.62 14.17 -14.08
C GLY A 103 18.32 15.32 -13.33
N TYR A 104 17.70 15.84 -12.27
CA TYR A 104 18.31 16.84 -11.38
C TYR A 104 19.38 16.20 -10.49
N GLN A 105 20.24 17.02 -9.89
CA GLN A 105 21.33 16.56 -9.03
C GLN A 105 21.40 17.42 -7.76
N THR A 106 20.82 16.92 -6.68
CA THR A 106 20.87 17.54 -5.35
C THR A 106 20.79 16.46 -4.26
N SER A 107 21.33 16.73 -3.09
CA SER A 107 21.14 15.88 -1.90
C SER A 107 20.05 16.39 -0.97
N LYS A 108 19.48 17.58 -1.25
CA LYS A 108 18.39 18.16 -0.47
C LYS A 108 17.05 17.63 -0.97
N VAL A 109 16.31 17.00 -0.07
CA VAL A 109 15.06 16.32 -0.43
C VAL A 109 13.99 17.28 -0.97
N ASP A 110 13.88 18.49 -0.43
CA ASP A 110 12.86 19.45 -0.86
C ASP A 110 13.10 19.94 -2.30
N GLU A 111 14.34 20.32 -2.62
CA GLU A 111 14.74 20.70 -3.99
C GLU A 111 14.52 19.54 -4.98
N ALA A 112 14.81 18.29 -4.56
CA ALA A 112 14.60 17.11 -5.39
C ALA A 112 13.11 16.84 -5.65
N VAL A 113 12.25 16.99 -4.63
CA VAL A 113 10.79 16.85 -4.74
C VAL A 113 10.21 17.90 -5.68
N GLU A 114 10.62 19.16 -5.55
CA GLU A 114 10.20 20.24 -6.46
C GLU A 114 10.61 19.96 -7.90
N ALA A 115 11.86 19.55 -8.14
CA ALA A 115 12.33 19.14 -9.46
C ALA A 115 11.57 17.92 -10.01
N GLY A 116 11.13 17.01 -9.12
CA GLY A 116 10.33 15.84 -9.45
C GLY A 116 8.96 16.18 -10.06
N GLU A 117 8.34 17.29 -9.67
CA GLU A 117 7.05 17.74 -10.24
C GLU A 117 7.19 18.07 -11.74
N MET A 118 8.34 18.62 -12.13
CA MET A 118 8.66 19.04 -13.49
C MET A 118 9.21 17.91 -14.38
N SER A 119 9.48 16.72 -13.82
CA SER A 119 10.05 15.59 -14.57
C SER A 119 9.17 15.14 -15.74
N ASN A 120 9.78 14.64 -16.83
CA ASN A 120 9.04 13.96 -17.89
C ASN A 120 8.47 12.61 -17.43
N ILE A 121 9.16 11.94 -16.50
CA ILE A 121 8.71 10.70 -15.86
C ILE A 121 8.06 11.05 -14.52
N LYS A 122 6.74 10.93 -14.44
CA LYS A 122 5.98 11.37 -13.26
C LYS A 122 6.04 10.34 -12.15
N CYS A 123 6.57 10.72 -10.99
CA CYS A 123 6.38 9.96 -9.76
C CYS A 123 4.93 10.13 -9.28
N VAL A 124 4.08 9.13 -9.50
CA VAL A 124 2.65 9.19 -9.15
C VAL A 124 2.38 8.79 -7.69
N GLY A 125 3.39 8.29 -6.99
CA GLY A 125 3.31 7.93 -5.58
C GLY A 125 4.57 7.22 -5.10
N ILE A 126 4.82 7.33 -3.81
CA ILE A 126 5.84 6.54 -3.11
C ILE A 126 5.13 5.74 -2.02
N THR A 127 5.41 4.44 -2.00
CA THR A 127 4.98 3.52 -0.94
C THR A 127 6.14 3.29 0.01
N ILE A 128 5.92 3.46 1.32
CA ILE A 128 6.93 3.17 2.35
C ILE A 128 6.41 2.06 3.26
N GLU A 129 7.16 0.96 3.33
CA GLU A 129 6.91 -0.13 4.28
C GLU A 129 7.56 0.20 5.63
N THR A 130 6.81 0.06 6.73
CA THR A 130 7.30 0.40 8.06
C THR A 130 6.63 -0.43 9.17
N ARG A 131 7.05 -0.21 10.42
CA ARG A 131 6.43 -0.73 11.63
C ARG A 131 5.52 0.34 12.26
N PRO A 132 4.47 -0.04 13.01
CA PRO A 132 3.54 0.94 13.60
C PRO A 132 4.23 1.90 14.59
N ASP A 133 5.27 1.44 15.30
CA ASP A 133 6.07 2.28 16.21
C ASP A 133 6.93 3.34 15.48
N TYR A 134 7.00 3.30 14.15
CA TYR A 134 7.63 4.32 13.29
C TYR A 134 6.60 5.05 12.41
N CYS A 135 5.37 5.20 12.90
CA CYS A 135 4.29 5.97 12.27
C CYS A 135 3.70 7.05 13.21
N LEU A 136 4.52 7.58 14.12
CA LEU A 136 4.18 8.74 14.92
C LEU A 136 4.09 10.01 14.06
N GLN A 137 3.47 11.07 14.58
CA GLN A 137 3.24 12.32 13.86
C GLN A 137 4.49 12.92 13.16
N PRO A 138 5.70 12.93 13.77
CA PRO A 138 6.91 13.39 13.07
C PRO A 138 7.26 12.50 11.87
N HIS A 139 7.19 11.17 12.03
CA HIS A 139 7.48 10.23 10.95
C HIS A 139 6.49 10.36 9.79
N LEU A 140 5.20 10.53 10.09
CA LEU A 140 4.17 10.77 9.07
C LEU A 140 4.41 12.11 8.35
N SER A 141 4.85 13.14 9.06
CA SER A 141 5.19 14.43 8.44
C SER A 141 6.40 14.33 7.51
N ASP A 142 7.45 13.60 7.91
CA ASP A 142 8.61 13.32 7.06
C ASP A 142 8.18 12.60 5.77
N MET A 143 7.34 11.57 5.90
CA MET A 143 6.85 10.81 4.75
C MET A 143 6.04 11.69 3.80
N LEU A 144 5.22 12.62 4.30
CA LEU A 144 4.47 13.58 3.46
C LEU A 144 5.45 14.47 2.69
N ARG A 145 6.47 15.00 3.37
CA ARG A 145 7.55 15.81 2.78
C ARG A 145 8.30 15.04 1.68
N TYR A 146 8.51 13.74 1.85
CA TYR A 146 9.14 12.88 0.85
C TYR A 146 8.29 12.63 -0.42
N GLY A 147 6.99 12.96 -0.39
CA GLY A 147 6.04 12.63 -1.45
C GLY A 147 5.43 11.23 -1.34
N CYS A 148 5.44 10.64 -0.14
CA CYS A 148 4.78 9.37 0.14
C CYS A 148 3.25 9.53 0.13
N THR A 149 2.57 8.59 -0.52
CA THR A 149 1.11 8.58 -0.63
C THR A 149 0.49 7.30 -0.05
N ARG A 150 1.30 6.25 0.15
CA ARG A 150 0.86 4.95 0.67
C ARG A 150 1.81 4.41 1.73
N LEU A 151 1.23 3.96 2.83
CA LEU A 151 1.95 3.25 3.89
C LEU A 151 1.61 1.78 3.85
N GLU A 152 2.61 0.95 4.12
CA GLU A 152 2.37 -0.46 4.40
C GLU A 152 2.88 -0.84 5.79
N ILE A 153 1.99 -1.37 6.61
CA ILE A 153 2.26 -1.70 8.01
C ILE A 153 2.23 -3.21 8.19
N GLY A 154 3.32 -3.74 8.75
CA GLY A 154 3.41 -5.15 9.12
C GLY A 154 2.61 -5.47 10.39
N VAL A 155 1.31 -5.71 10.27
CA VAL A 155 0.42 -6.08 11.39
C VAL A 155 0.62 -7.55 11.77
N GLN A 156 0.59 -8.41 10.76
CA GLN A 156 0.74 -9.86 10.78
C GLN A 156 -0.40 -10.61 11.49
N SER A 157 -0.74 -10.23 12.72
CA SER A 157 -1.84 -10.83 13.49
C SER A 157 -2.61 -9.76 14.28
N LEU A 158 -3.90 -10.05 14.55
CA LEU A 158 -4.73 -9.22 15.43
C LEU A 158 -4.75 -9.69 16.89
N TYR A 159 -3.99 -10.72 17.22
CA TYR A 159 -3.95 -11.26 18.58
C TYR A 159 -2.69 -10.82 19.34
N GLU A 160 -2.89 -10.30 20.56
CA GLU A 160 -1.80 -9.82 21.41
C GLU A 160 -0.86 -10.95 21.90
N ASP A 161 -1.39 -12.16 22.12
CA ASP A 161 -0.58 -13.34 22.45
C ASP A 161 0.40 -13.66 21.32
N VAL A 162 -0.06 -13.64 20.07
CA VAL A 162 0.77 -13.91 18.89
C VAL A 162 1.83 -12.82 18.71
N ALA A 163 1.48 -11.54 18.86
CA ALA A 163 2.42 -10.44 18.74
C ALA A 163 3.56 -10.54 19.78
N ARG A 164 3.23 -10.96 21.01
CA ARG A 164 4.20 -11.22 22.08
C ARG A 164 5.06 -12.44 21.79
N ASP A 165 4.43 -13.59 21.53
CA ASP A 165 5.11 -14.89 21.42
C ASP A 165 6.01 -14.97 20.17
N THR A 166 5.69 -14.22 19.12
CA THR A 166 6.52 -14.11 17.90
C THR A 166 7.58 -13.01 17.96
N ASN A 167 7.72 -12.35 19.12
CA ASN A 167 8.64 -11.24 19.35
C ASN A 167 8.48 -10.11 18.31
N ARG A 168 7.25 -9.64 18.10
CA ARG A 168 6.92 -8.63 17.08
C ARG A 168 7.44 -7.22 17.43
N GLY A 169 7.54 -6.93 18.73
CA GLY A 169 8.02 -5.66 19.27
C GLY A 169 7.02 -4.50 19.20
N HIS A 170 5.71 -4.77 19.05
CA HIS A 170 4.62 -3.81 19.19
C HIS A 170 3.32 -4.53 19.56
N THR A 171 2.31 -3.79 20.04
CA THR A 171 0.97 -4.30 20.34
C THR A 171 0.02 -4.13 19.15
N VAL A 172 -1.14 -4.78 19.20
CA VAL A 172 -2.23 -4.61 18.22
C VAL A 172 -2.91 -3.25 18.42
N ALA A 173 -3.03 -2.79 19.67
CA ALA A 173 -3.55 -1.46 19.97
C ALA A 173 -2.74 -0.33 19.29
N ALA A 174 -1.40 -0.43 19.29
CA ALA A 174 -0.52 0.53 18.63
C ALA A 174 -0.71 0.56 17.10
N VAL A 175 -1.06 -0.57 16.49
CA VAL A 175 -1.43 -0.64 15.07
C VAL A 175 -2.72 0.13 14.81
N ALA A 176 -3.75 -0.09 15.62
CA ALA A 176 -5.03 0.59 15.46
C ALA A 176 -4.90 2.12 15.60
N GLU A 177 -4.11 2.59 16.55
CA GLU A 177 -3.79 4.01 16.73
C GLU A 177 -3.01 4.59 15.53
N THR A 178 -2.02 3.85 15.05
CA THR A 178 -1.27 4.20 13.82
C THR A 178 -2.20 4.38 12.63
N PHE A 179 -3.20 3.51 12.48
CA PHE A 179 -4.18 3.61 11.41
C PHE A 179 -5.07 4.85 11.52
N CYS A 180 -5.42 5.28 12.74
CA CYS A 180 -6.11 6.56 12.94
C CYS A 180 -5.27 7.73 12.41
N LEU A 181 -4.02 7.86 12.88
CA LEU A 181 -3.13 8.95 12.47
C LEU A 181 -2.84 8.94 10.97
N ALA A 182 -2.55 7.76 10.40
CA ALA A 182 -2.23 7.63 8.99
C ALA A 182 -3.41 7.99 8.07
N LYS A 183 -4.63 7.54 8.41
CA LYS A 183 -5.84 7.87 7.63
C LYS A 183 -6.19 9.35 7.74
N ASP A 184 -6.04 9.95 8.92
CA ASP A 184 -6.28 11.38 9.14
C ASP A 184 -5.19 12.30 8.57
N ALA A 185 -4.00 11.77 8.28
CA ALA A 185 -2.98 12.45 7.48
C ALA A 185 -3.16 12.23 5.96
N GLY A 186 -4.09 11.36 5.55
CA GLY A 186 -4.46 11.14 4.16
C GLY A 186 -3.92 9.90 3.49
N TYR A 187 -3.02 9.17 4.15
CA TYR A 187 -2.36 8.03 3.54
C TYR A 187 -3.36 6.96 3.12
N LYS A 188 -3.09 6.35 1.97
CA LYS A 188 -3.59 5.02 1.69
C LYS A 188 -2.88 4.03 2.61
N VAL A 189 -3.65 3.25 3.37
CA VAL A 189 -3.12 2.30 4.35
C VAL A 189 -3.28 0.88 3.83
N VAL A 190 -2.17 0.15 3.77
CA VAL A 190 -2.11 -1.27 3.44
C VAL A 190 -1.55 -2.02 4.63
N SER A 191 -2.13 -3.15 5.00
CA SER A 191 -1.55 -4.02 6.02
C SER A 191 -0.92 -5.27 5.39
N HIS A 192 0.05 -5.83 6.08
CA HIS A 192 0.49 -7.20 5.84
C HIS A 192 -0.12 -8.08 6.93
N MET A 193 -0.77 -9.18 6.54
CA MET A 193 -1.31 -10.18 7.45
C MET A 193 -0.75 -11.56 7.10
N MET A 194 -0.45 -12.35 8.12
CA MET A 194 0.18 -13.66 7.98
C MET A 194 -0.73 -14.73 8.59
N PRO A 195 -1.44 -15.55 7.77
CA PRO A 195 -2.07 -16.76 8.27
C PRO A 195 -1.02 -17.83 8.59
N ASP A 196 -1.42 -18.86 9.32
CA ASP A 196 -0.57 -20.00 9.70
C ASP A 196 0.60 -19.57 10.61
N LEU A 197 0.40 -18.59 11.48
CA LEU A 197 1.41 -18.22 12.49
C LEU A 197 1.42 -19.23 13.65
N PRO A 198 2.55 -19.39 14.36
CA PRO A 198 2.60 -20.22 15.56
C PRO A 198 1.50 -19.86 16.56
N ASN A 199 0.90 -20.87 17.19
CA ASN A 199 -0.18 -20.75 18.18
C ASN A 199 -1.52 -20.19 17.62
N VAL A 200 -1.65 -20.03 16.30
CA VAL A 200 -2.91 -19.66 15.62
C VAL A 200 -3.39 -20.84 14.79
N GLY A 201 -4.53 -21.43 15.17
CA GLY A 201 -5.17 -22.50 14.39
C GLY A 201 -6.09 -21.98 13.29
N MET A 202 -6.57 -22.89 12.44
CA MET A 202 -7.39 -22.60 11.26
C MET A 202 -8.63 -21.74 11.55
N GLU A 203 -9.35 -22.05 12.64
CA GLU A 203 -10.53 -21.28 13.05
C GLU A 203 -10.16 -19.86 13.48
N ARG A 204 -9.08 -19.71 14.28
CA ARG A 204 -8.57 -18.40 14.71
C ARG A 204 -8.11 -17.55 13.52
N ASP A 205 -7.55 -18.15 12.47
CA ASP A 205 -7.20 -17.42 11.25
C ASP A 205 -8.44 -16.87 10.54
N ILE A 206 -9.50 -17.67 10.39
CA ILE A 206 -10.77 -17.21 9.78
C ILE A 206 -11.39 -16.08 10.60
N ASP A 207 -11.45 -16.23 11.93
CA ASP A 207 -12.02 -15.22 12.82
C ASP A 207 -11.20 -13.93 12.81
N GLN A 208 -9.87 -14.03 12.73
CA GLN A 208 -8.97 -12.88 12.60
C GLN A 208 -9.29 -12.06 11.34
N PHE A 209 -9.49 -12.71 10.19
CA PHE A 209 -9.82 -11.99 8.95
C PHE A 209 -11.27 -11.47 8.94
N ARG A 210 -12.21 -12.15 9.59
CA ARG A 210 -13.56 -11.61 9.79
C ARG A 210 -13.50 -10.32 10.60
N GLU A 211 -12.84 -10.35 11.76
CA GLU A 211 -12.63 -9.16 12.60
C GLU A 211 -11.92 -8.06 11.82
N TYR A 212 -10.88 -8.38 11.05
CA TYR A 212 -10.13 -7.40 10.27
C TYR A 212 -10.99 -6.52 9.35
N PHE A 213 -12.02 -7.10 8.72
CA PHE A 213 -12.92 -6.39 7.81
C PHE A 213 -14.14 -5.80 8.53
N GLU A 214 -14.63 -6.43 9.61
CA GLU A 214 -15.81 -5.98 10.35
C GLU A 214 -15.49 -4.89 11.38
N ASN A 215 -14.37 -5.01 12.09
CA ASN A 215 -13.97 -4.10 13.15
C ASN A 215 -13.49 -2.75 12.57
N PRO A 216 -14.12 -1.61 12.94
CA PRO A 216 -13.74 -0.30 12.43
C PRO A 216 -12.31 0.11 12.82
N ALA A 217 -11.66 -0.54 13.78
CA ALA A 217 -10.26 -0.28 14.13
C ALA A 217 -9.25 -0.63 13.01
N PHE A 218 -9.64 -1.41 11.99
CA PHE A 218 -8.73 -1.84 10.92
C PHE A 218 -9.18 -1.35 9.54
N ARG A 219 -10.12 -2.03 8.88
CA ARG A 219 -10.76 -1.66 7.60
C ARG A 219 -9.84 -0.87 6.66
N THR A 220 -8.72 -1.47 6.26
CA THR A 220 -7.70 -0.80 5.43
C THR A 220 -8.07 -0.81 3.95
N ASP A 221 -7.36 0.00 3.17
CA ASP A 221 -7.58 0.14 1.73
C ASP A 221 -6.98 -1.02 0.93
N GLY A 222 -5.98 -1.69 1.50
CA GLY A 222 -5.37 -2.86 0.89
C GLY A 222 -4.79 -3.84 1.90
N LEU A 223 -4.52 -5.03 1.38
CA LEU A 223 -3.99 -6.14 2.14
C LEU A 223 -2.95 -6.91 1.31
N LYS A 224 -1.87 -7.34 1.96
CA LYS A 224 -0.95 -8.38 1.47
C LYS A 224 -1.09 -9.59 2.38
N ILE A 225 -1.53 -10.71 1.81
CA ILE A 225 -1.69 -11.98 2.52
C ILE A 225 -0.41 -12.78 2.33
N TYR A 226 0.32 -13.04 3.41
CA TYR A 226 1.59 -13.74 3.41
C TYR A 226 1.52 -14.98 4.30
N PRO A 227 1.08 -16.13 3.77
CA PRO A 227 1.15 -17.38 4.52
C PRO A 227 2.56 -17.62 5.05
N THR A 228 2.64 -18.11 6.29
CA THR A 228 3.92 -18.31 6.98
C THR A 228 4.76 -19.37 6.28
N LEU A 229 6.04 -19.06 6.07
CA LEU A 229 7.01 -19.96 5.46
C LEU A 229 8.11 -20.28 6.46
N VAL A 230 8.48 -21.56 6.55
CA VAL A 230 9.63 -22.01 7.33
C VAL A 230 10.87 -21.89 6.48
N ILE A 231 11.80 -21.02 6.90
CA ILE A 231 13.05 -20.74 6.19
C ILE A 231 14.21 -21.01 7.14
N ARG A 232 15.26 -21.67 6.65
CA ARG A 232 16.47 -21.95 7.42
C ARG A 232 17.05 -20.67 8.04
N GLY A 233 17.54 -20.78 9.28
CA GLY A 233 18.14 -19.66 10.01
C GLY A 233 17.14 -18.76 10.72
N THR A 234 15.84 -19.09 10.69
CA THR A 234 14.81 -18.37 11.47
C THR A 234 14.53 -19.06 12.80
N GLY A 235 13.99 -18.33 13.78
CA GLY A 235 13.51 -18.95 15.03
C GLY A 235 12.37 -19.94 14.78
N LEU A 236 11.55 -19.69 13.77
CA LEU A 236 10.47 -20.59 13.35
C LEU A 236 10.99 -21.94 12.84
N TYR A 237 12.15 -21.96 12.18
CA TYR A 237 12.80 -23.19 11.74
C TYR A 237 13.12 -24.12 12.92
N GLU A 238 13.51 -23.58 14.06
CA GLU A 238 13.79 -24.38 15.26
C GLU A 238 12.53 -24.96 15.90
N LEU A 239 11.41 -24.23 15.85
CA LEU A 239 10.11 -24.76 16.26
C LEU A 239 9.67 -25.91 15.35
N TRP A 240 9.83 -25.75 14.04
CA TRP A 240 9.55 -26.80 13.07
C TRP A 240 10.44 -28.03 13.26
N ARG A 241 11.76 -27.84 13.41
CA ARG A 241 12.75 -28.91 13.61
C ARG A 241 12.48 -29.74 14.86
N THR A 242 11.93 -29.12 15.91
CA THR A 242 11.60 -29.78 17.18
C THR A 242 10.17 -30.34 17.23
N GLY A 243 9.40 -30.25 16.13
CA GLY A 243 8.01 -30.72 16.07
C GLY A 243 7.02 -29.86 16.85
N ARG A 244 7.41 -28.64 17.26
CA ARG A 244 6.57 -27.69 18.01
C ARG A 244 5.78 -26.74 17.09
N TYR A 245 6.04 -26.78 15.79
CA TYR A 245 5.30 -26.04 14.78
C TYR A 245 5.19 -26.86 13.51
N GLN A 246 4.02 -26.83 12.89
CA GLN A 246 3.76 -27.46 11.60
C GLN A 246 2.84 -26.55 10.80
N ASN A 247 3.21 -26.27 9.55
CA ASN A 247 2.36 -25.54 8.63
C ASN A 247 1.08 -26.31 8.28
N TYR A 248 0.06 -25.60 7.82
CA TYR A 248 -1.08 -26.22 7.15
C TYR A 248 -0.65 -27.03 5.93
N THR A 249 -1.43 -28.06 5.62
CA THR A 249 -1.29 -28.75 4.32
C THR A 249 -1.65 -27.80 3.17
N PRO A 250 -1.12 -28.00 1.95
CA PRO A 250 -1.43 -27.15 0.81
C PRO A 250 -2.93 -26.96 0.55
N ASN A 251 -3.71 -28.05 0.65
CA ASN A 251 -5.17 -28.01 0.44
C ASN A 251 -5.87 -27.18 1.52
N GLN A 252 -5.48 -27.33 2.79
CA GLN A 252 -6.02 -26.52 3.88
C GLN A 252 -5.72 -25.03 3.69
N LEU A 253 -4.51 -24.70 3.25
CA LEU A 253 -4.12 -23.31 3.00
C LEU A 253 -4.88 -22.69 1.82
N ILE A 254 -5.07 -23.44 0.74
CA ILE A 254 -5.87 -23.00 -0.41
C ILE A 254 -7.32 -22.73 0.03
N ASP A 255 -7.92 -23.64 0.81
CA ASP A 255 -9.28 -23.48 1.34
C ASP A 255 -9.39 -22.25 2.26
N LEU A 256 -8.41 -22.05 3.14
CA LEU A 256 -8.33 -20.89 4.02
C LEU A 256 -8.28 -19.58 3.23
N VAL A 257 -7.34 -19.47 2.28
CA VAL A 257 -7.19 -18.25 1.47
C VAL A 257 -8.42 -17.99 0.61
N ALA A 258 -9.04 -19.03 0.04
CA ALA A 258 -10.30 -18.89 -0.71
C ALA A 258 -11.42 -18.31 0.16
N ARG A 259 -11.55 -18.79 1.41
CA ARG A 259 -12.53 -18.24 2.38
C ARG A 259 -12.21 -16.81 2.78
N ILE A 260 -10.94 -16.49 3.06
CA ILE A 260 -10.51 -15.11 3.35
C ILE A 260 -10.85 -14.19 2.17
N MET A 261 -10.59 -14.65 0.95
CA MET A 261 -10.87 -13.86 -0.26
C MET A 261 -12.36 -13.61 -0.50
N ALA A 262 -13.24 -14.48 -0.02
CA ALA A 262 -14.68 -14.27 -0.05
C ALA A 262 -15.17 -13.18 0.92
N LEU A 263 -14.42 -12.88 1.99
CA LEU A 263 -14.77 -11.87 2.99
C LEU A 263 -14.38 -10.45 2.58
N ILE A 264 -13.57 -10.29 1.52
CA ILE A 264 -12.95 -9.01 1.19
C ILE A 264 -14.03 -8.02 0.72
N PRO A 265 -14.12 -6.84 1.36
CA PRO A 265 -15.08 -5.84 0.95
C PRO A 265 -14.64 -5.14 -0.35
N PRO A 266 -15.60 -4.58 -1.11
CA PRO A 266 -15.36 -4.01 -2.44
C PRO A 266 -14.48 -2.75 -2.46
N TRP A 267 -14.18 -2.15 -1.31
CA TRP A 267 -13.26 -1.02 -1.17
C TRP A 267 -11.82 -1.44 -0.87
N THR A 268 -11.53 -2.73 -0.65
CA THR A 268 -10.18 -3.22 -0.32
C THR A 268 -9.53 -3.90 -1.52
N ARG A 269 -8.22 -3.68 -1.71
CA ARG A 269 -7.40 -4.30 -2.76
C ARG A 269 -6.48 -5.39 -2.19
N ILE A 270 -6.49 -6.59 -2.77
CA ILE A 270 -5.44 -7.59 -2.50
C ILE A 270 -4.27 -7.41 -3.45
N TYR A 271 -3.17 -6.93 -2.90
CA TYR A 271 -1.94 -6.70 -3.64
C TYR A 271 -1.21 -8.00 -3.95
N ARG A 272 -1.10 -8.88 -2.95
CA ARG A 272 -0.39 -10.16 -3.03
C ARG A 272 -1.06 -11.23 -2.19
N VAL A 273 -0.92 -12.47 -2.65
CA VAL A 273 -1.36 -13.71 -2.00
C VAL A 273 -0.15 -14.64 -2.11
N GLN A 274 0.77 -14.54 -1.14
CA GLN A 274 2.16 -15.05 -1.08
C GLN A 274 3.28 -14.01 -1.33
N ARG A 275 4.48 -14.31 -0.80
CA ARG A 275 5.73 -13.55 -1.00
C ARG A 275 6.52 -14.09 -2.19
N ASP A 276 7.42 -13.27 -2.74
CA ASP A 276 8.32 -13.67 -3.82
C ASP A 276 9.58 -14.34 -3.26
N ILE A 277 9.44 -15.40 -2.47
CA ILE A 277 10.59 -16.17 -1.94
C ILE A 277 10.84 -17.37 -2.85
N PRO A 278 12.08 -17.58 -3.35
CA PRO A 278 12.40 -18.74 -4.16
C PRO A 278 12.10 -20.05 -3.43
N MET A 279 11.33 -20.94 -4.06
CA MET A 279 10.90 -22.20 -3.44
C MET A 279 12.03 -23.09 -2.91
N PRO A 280 13.22 -23.19 -3.55
CA PRO A 280 14.34 -23.97 -3.01
C PRO A 280 14.83 -23.52 -1.62
N LEU A 281 14.48 -22.32 -1.17
CA LEU A 281 14.86 -21.78 0.14
C LEU A 281 13.80 -22.08 1.22
N VAL A 282 12.61 -22.53 0.83
CA VAL A 282 11.49 -22.80 1.73
C VAL A 282 11.57 -24.25 2.17
N THR A 283 11.64 -24.48 3.49
CA THR A 283 11.65 -25.83 4.08
C THR A 283 10.24 -26.39 4.25
N SER A 284 9.28 -25.56 4.63
CA SER A 284 7.86 -25.93 4.81
C SER A 284 6.94 -24.72 4.63
N GLY A 285 5.69 -24.95 4.26
CA GLY A 285 4.69 -23.91 3.99
C GLY A 285 4.09 -24.05 2.58
N VAL A 286 3.98 -22.93 1.86
CA VAL A 286 3.44 -22.90 0.49
C VAL A 286 4.32 -23.73 -0.45
N GLU A 287 3.73 -24.66 -1.20
CA GLU A 287 4.47 -25.51 -2.15
C GLU A 287 4.48 -24.97 -3.59
N ASN A 288 3.48 -24.15 -3.96
CA ASN A 288 3.26 -23.70 -5.32
C ASN A 288 3.37 -22.18 -5.48
N GLY A 289 3.93 -21.73 -6.61
CA GLY A 289 4.08 -20.32 -6.94
C GLY A 289 2.81 -19.61 -7.44
N ASN A 290 1.64 -20.27 -7.47
CA ASN A 290 0.39 -19.74 -8.03
C ASN A 290 -0.79 -19.78 -7.05
N LEU A 291 -0.57 -19.57 -5.75
CA LEU A 291 -1.61 -19.68 -4.70
C LEU A 291 -2.85 -18.84 -4.97
N ARG A 292 -2.70 -17.62 -5.54
CA ARG A 292 -3.85 -16.77 -5.91
C ARG A 292 -4.79 -17.46 -6.90
N GLU A 293 -4.24 -18.14 -7.90
CA GLU A 293 -5.03 -18.82 -8.93
C GLU A 293 -5.76 -20.03 -8.35
N LEU A 294 -5.05 -20.82 -7.54
CA LEU A 294 -5.62 -21.97 -6.82
C LEU A 294 -6.76 -21.54 -5.89
N ALA A 295 -6.58 -20.46 -5.13
CA ALA A 295 -7.62 -19.92 -4.26
C ALA A 295 -8.85 -19.44 -5.07
N LEU A 296 -8.64 -18.71 -6.17
CA LEU A 296 -9.75 -18.25 -7.04
C LEU A 296 -10.50 -19.42 -7.70
N ALA A 297 -9.80 -20.49 -8.08
CA ALA A 297 -10.43 -21.71 -8.59
C ALA A 297 -11.26 -22.37 -7.49
N ARG A 298 -10.69 -22.49 -6.28
CA ARG A 298 -11.36 -23.09 -5.12
C ARG A 298 -12.61 -22.34 -4.67
N MET A 299 -12.62 -21.01 -4.79
CA MET A 299 -13.82 -20.20 -4.50
C MET A 299 -15.02 -20.57 -5.36
N LYS A 300 -14.80 -21.06 -6.60
CA LYS A 300 -15.88 -21.50 -7.50
C LYS A 300 -16.59 -22.74 -6.93
N ASP A 301 -15.85 -23.65 -6.31
CA ASP A 301 -16.42 -24.84 -5.66
C ASP A 301 -17.31 -24.45 -4.47
N PHE A 302 -17.02 -23.33 -3.81
CA PHE A 302 -17.85 -22.78 -2.73
C PHE A 302 -19.04 -21.95 -3.23
N GLY A 303 -19.16 -21.70 -4.53
CA GLY A 303 -20.17 -20.80 -5.09
C GLY A 303 -19.98 -19.33 -4.67
N THR A 304 -18.75 -18.93 -4.34
CA THR A 304 -18.41 -17.57 -3.89
C THR A 304 -17.59 -16.81 -4.93
N THR A 305 -17.61 -15.48 -4.87
CA THR A 305 -16.84 -14.61 -5.76
C THR A 305 -15.96 -13.65 -4.97
N CYS A 306 -14.76 -13.39 -5.48
CA CYS A 306 -13.85 -12.41 -4.89
C CYS A 306 -14.23 -11.02 -5.39
N ARG A 307 -14.65 -10.14 -4.48
CA ARG A 307 -15.07 -8.78 -4.82
C ARG A 307 -14.01 -7.72 -4.53
N ASP A 308 -12.75 -8.12 -4.43
CA ASP A 308 -11.66 -7.16 -4.21
C ASP A 308 -11.49 -6.22 -5.42
N VAL A 309 -10.95 -5.02 -5.16
CA VAL A 309 -10.72 -3.98 -6.17
C VAL A 309 -9.91 -4.50 -7.37
N ARG A 310 -8.93 -5.38 -7.13
CA ARG A 310 -8.03 -5.88 -8.19
C ARG A 310 -8.70 -6.89 -9.11
N THR A 311 -9.59 -7.74 -8.63
CA THR A 311 -10.26 -8.75 -9.48
C THR A 311 -11.34 -8.10 -10.33
N ARG A 312 -11.93 -7.01 -9.84
CA ARG A 312 -12.99 -6.26 -10.52
C ARG A 312 -12.46 -5.23 -11.53
N GLU A 313 -11.17 -4.86 -11.49
CA GLU A 313 -10.64 -3.81 -12.37
C GLU A 313 -10.84 -4.13 -13.87
N VAL A 314 -11.29 -3.14 -14.64
CA VAL A 314 -11.60 -3.29 -16.08
C VAL A 314 -10.41 -3.81 -16.88
N GLY A 315 -9.18 -3.40 -16.53
CA GLY A 315 -7.96 -3.85 -17.22
C GLY A 315 -7.71 -5.35 -17.08
N VAL A 316 -7.97 -5.93 -15.90
CA VAL A 316 -7.83 -7.39 -15.68
C VAL A 316 -8.91 -8.14 -16.43
N ASN A 317 -10.15 -7.65 -16.37
CA ASN A 317 -11.28 -8.29 -17.05
C ASN A 317 -11.18 -8.23 -18.57
N GLU A 318 -10.72 -7.11 -19.13
CA GLU A 318 -10.48 -6.98 -20.57
C GLU A 318 -9.35 -7.90 -21.04
N VAL A 319 -8.24 -7.98 -20.30
CA VAL A 319 -7.10 -8.83 -20.68
C VAL A 319 -7.46 -10.32 -20.56
N LYS A 320 -8.00 -10.74 -19.41
CA LYS A 320 -8.23 -12.17 -19.08
C LYS A 320 -9.53 -12.73 -19.63
N HIS A 321 -10.60 -11.94 -19.61
CA HIS A 321 -11.95 -12.42 -19.92
C HIS A 321 -12.55 -11.78 -21.18
N LYS A 322 -11.87 -10.78 -21.77
CA LYS A 322 -12.36 -10.02 -22.95
C LYS A 322 -13.73 -9.36 -22.70
N ILE A 323 -14.03 -9.05 -21.44
CA ILE A 323 -15.28 -8.40 -21.03
C ILE A 323 -15.04 -6.90 -20.94
N ARG A 324 -15.97 -6.11 -21.51
CA ARG A 324 -16.01 -4.65 -21.37
C ARG A 324 -17.32 -4.26 -20.68
N PRO A 325 -17.29 -3.26 -19.79
CA PRO A 325 -18.50 -2.76 -19.15
C PRO A 325 -19.46 -2.20 -20.20
N ASN A 326 -20.75 -2.43 -20.01
CA ASN A 326 -21.80 -1.94 -20.91
C ASN A 326 -22.72 -0.89 -20.25
N GLN A 327 -22.81 -0.90 -18.92
CA GLN A 327 -23.66 0.00 -18.15
C GLN A 327 -22.86 0.48 -16.93
N ILE A 328 -22.23 1.65 -17.05
CA ILE A 328 -21.40 2.22 -15.99
C ILE A 328 -22.25 3.15 -15.12
N GLU A 329 -22.27 2.90 -13.82
CA GLU A 329 -23.01 3.67 -12.82
C GLU A 329 -22.07 4.19 -11.73
N LEU A 330 -22.41 5.34 -11.16
CA LEU A 330 -21.75 5.85 -9.97
C LEU A 330 -22.31 5.13 -8.73
N VAL A 331 -21.45 4.45 -8.00
CA VAL A 331 -21.77 3.73 -6.77
C VAL A 331 -21.01 4.32 -5.60
N ARG A 332 -21.73 4.53 -4.50
CA ARG A 332 -21.18 5.03 -3.24
C ARG A 332 -21.30 3.96 -2.16
N ARG A 333 -20.25 3.82 -1.36
CA ARG A 333 -20.22 2.95 -0.17
C ARG A 333 -19.59 3.69 0.99
N ASP A 334 -20.36 3.89 2.05
CA ASP A 334 -19.90 4.53 3.27
C ASP A 334 -19.58 3.49 4.35
N TYR A 335 -18.49 3.70 5.08
CA TYR A 335 -18.11 2.86 6.20
C TYR A 335 -17.32 3.66 7.25
N VAL A 336 -17.46 3.26 8.51
CA VAL A 336 -16.64 3.81 9.59
C VAL A 336 -15.30 3.09 9.61
N ALA A 337 -14.20 3.84 9.66
CA ALA A 337 -12.87 3.31 9.91
C ALA A 337 -12.05 4.28 10.76
N ASN A 338 -11.46 3.76 11.85
CA ASN A 338 -10.53 4.46 12.71
C ASN A 338 -11.07 5.81 13.19
N GLY A 339 -12.32 5.81 13.67
CA GLY A 339 -13.03 6.99 14.17
C GLY A 339 -13.55 7.96 13.09
N GLY A 340 -13.20 7.77 11.82
CA GLY A 340 -13.63 8.64 10.72
C GLY A 340 -14.64 8.00 9.79
N TRP A 341 -15.32 8.85 9.02
CA TRP A 341 -16.23 8.48 7.96
C TRP A 341 -15.46 8.36 6.65
N GLU A 342 -15.39 7.13 6.12
CA GLU A 342 -14.85 6.84 4.80
C GLU A 342 -15.99 6.68 3.78
N THR A 343 -15.83 7.33 2.64
CA THR A 343 -16.70 7.20 1.48
C THR A 343 -15.89 6.67 0.31
N PHE A 344 -16.26 5.48 -0.18
CA PHE A 344 -15.71 4.89 -1.40
C PHE A 344 -16.66 5.17 -2.56
N LEU A 345 -16.27 6.09 -3.44
CA LEU A 345 -16.96 6.38 -4.69
C LEU A 345 -16.34 5.54 -5.80
N ALA A 346 -17.16 4.98 -6.67
CA ALA A 346 -16.70 4.18 -7.79
C ALA A 346 -17.61 4.32 -9.01
N TYR A 347 -17.00 4.37 -10.19
CA TYR A 347 -17.71 4.05 -11.41
C TYR A 347 -17.52 2.56 -11.70
N GLU A 348 -18.62 1.81 -11.67
CA GLU A 348 -18.64 0.37 -11.87
C GLU A 348 -19.82 -0.08 -12.75
N ASP A 349 -19.71 -1.26 -13.36
CA ASP A 349 -20.82 -1.98 -13.97
C ASP A 349 -21.40 -2.93 -12.93
N PRO A 350 -22.57 -2.64 -12.32
CA PRO A 350 -23.09 -3.44 -11.21
C PRO A 350 -23.53 -4.85 -11.63
N LYS A 351 -23.87 -5.05 -12.90
CA LYS A 351 -24.31 -6.34 -13.42
C LYS A 351 -23.13 -7.27 -13.69
N GLN A 352 -22.06 -6.72 -14.27
CA GLN A 352 -20.85 -7.47 -14.58
C GLN A 352 -19.81 -7.46 -13.44
N ASP A 353 -20.05 -6.66 -12.40
CA ASP A 353 -19.16 -6.41 -11.27
C ASP A 353 -17.76 -5.90 -11.69
N ILE A 354 -17.72 -4.98 -12.67
CA ILE A 354 -16.48 -4.42 -13.23
C ILE A 354 -16.26 -3.00 -12.72
N LEU A 355 -15.08 -2.73 -12.17
CA LEU A 355 -14.65 -1.43 -11.66
C LEU A 355 -13.84 -0.65 -12.71
N VAL A 356 -14.26 0.59 -12.99
CA VAL A 356 -13.64 1.49 -13.98
C VAL A 356 -12.83 2.60 -13.31
N ALA A 357 -13.35 3.21 -12.25
CA ALA A 357 -12.64 4.24 -11.49
C ALA A 357 -13.08 4.22 -10.03
N LEU A 358 -12.21 4.70 -9.14
CA LEU A 358 -12.50 4.83 -7.71
C LEU A 358 -11.95 6.13 -7.13
N LEU A 359 -12.57 6.60 -6.07
CA LEU A 359 -12.10 7.68 -5.20
C LEU A 359 -12.36 7.32 -3.73
N ARG A 360 -11.41 7.65 -2.85
CA ARG A 360 -11.54 7.52 -1.39
C ARG A 360 -11.63 8.90 -0.78
N LEU A 361 -12.76 9.23 -0.16
CA LEU A 361 -13.00 10.47 0.56
C LEU A 361 -13.13 10.16 2.05
N ARG A 362 -12.53 10.99 2.90
CA ARG A 362 -12.60 10.87 4.36
C ARG A 362 -12.95 12.21 4.98
N LYS A 363 -13.85 12.22 5.97
CA LYS A 363 -14.03 13.38 6.87
C LYS A 363 -12.93 13.34 7.93
N CYS A 364 -12.11 14.40 8.02
CA CYS A 364 -11.05 14.49 9.03
C CYS A 364 -11.67 14.47 10.45
N THR A 365 -11.00 13.81 11.40
CA THR A 365 -11.50 13.71 12.78
C THR A 365 -10.84 14.75 13.66
N GLU A 366 -11.57 15.26 14.65
CA GLU A 366 -11.03 16.26 15.58
C GLU A 366 -9.91 15.71 16.47
N LYS A 367 -9.94 14.40 16.76
CA LYS A 367 -9.02 13.77 17.72
C LYS A 367 -7.65 13.44 17.12
N TYR A 368 -7.59 12.99 15.87
CA TYR A 368 -6.36 12.44 15.29
C TYR A 368 -5.76 13.28 14.16
N THR A 369 -6.52 14.20 13.55
CA THR A 369 -5.98 15.14 12.57
C THR A 369 -5.05 16.15 13.24
N PHE A 370 -3.76 16.10 12.91
CA PHE A 370 -2.71 16.89 13.56
C PHE A 370 -1.99 17.87 12.62
N ARG A 371 -2.23 17.79 11.31
CA ARG A 371 -1.60 18.66 10.31
C ARG A 371 -2.24 20.04 10.34
N GLU A 372 -1.43 21.08 10.35
CA GLU A 372 -1.89 22.47 10.39
C GLU A 372 -2.77 22.82 9.19
N GLU A 373 -2.46 22.24 8.03
CA GLU A 373 -3.22 22.43 6.80
C GLU A 373 -4.64 21.85 6.89
N LEU A 374 -4.93 20.99 7.86
CA LEU A 374 -6.21 20.28 7.96
C LEU A 374 -7.04 20.68 9.20
N THR A 375 -6.47 21.45 10.12
CA THR A 375 -7.06 21.73 11.45
C THR A 375 -7.64 23.14 11.59
N GLY A 376 -7.26 24.08 10.73
CA GLY A 376 -7.75 25.47 10.80
C GLY A 376 -9.26 25.64 10.51
N GLN A 377 -9.89 24.63 9.92
CA GLN A 377 -11.27 24.62 9.47
C GLN A 377 -11.77 23.19 9.28
N PRO A 378 -13.10 22.96 9.26
CA PRO A 378 -13.67 21.69 8.83
C PRO A 378 -13.14 21.28 7.45
N THR A 379 -12.39 20.17 7.41
CA THR A 379 -11.71 19.71 6.21
C THR A 379 -12.07 18.26 5.88
N SER A 380 -12.30 17.98 4.60
CA SER A 380 -12.41 16.63 4.06
C SER A 380 -11.20 16.29 3.19
N MET A 381 -10.87 15.01 3.10
CA MET A 381 -9.67 14.57 2.42
C MET A 381 -9.91 13.49 1.37
N ILE A 382 -9.39 13.73 0.18
CA ILE A 382 -9.31 12.72 -0.88
C ILE A 382 -7.98 11.98 -0.72
N ARG A 383 -8.10 10.71 -0.36
CA ARG A 383 -6.97 9.81 -0.03
C ARG A 383 -6.43 9.06 -1.24
N GLU A 384 -7.26 8.88 -2.26
CA GLU A 384 -6.90 8.23 -3.52
C GLU A 384 -7.90 8.63 -4.60
N LEU A 385 -7.41 8.95 -5.80
CA LEU A 385 -8.19 8.95 -7.04
C LEU A 385 -7.48 8.00 -8.01
N HIS A 386 -8.20 7.01 -8.54
CA HIS A 386 -7.64 6.07 -9.49
C HIS A 386 -8.63 5.76 -10.61
N VAL A 387 -8.25 6.07 -11.85
CA VAL A 387 -9.02 5.75 -13.05
C VAL A 387 -8.29 4.66 -13.81
N TYR A 388 -8.92 3.49 -13.95
CA TYR A 388 -8.36 2.37 -14.68
C TYR A 388 -8.49 2.58 -16.19
N GLY A 389 -7.44 2.23 -16.90
CA GLY A 389 -7.39 2.20 -18.35
C GLY A 389 -6.14 1.44 -18.81
N THR A 390 -6.07 1.09 -20.09
CA THR A 390 -4.80 0.67 -20.67
C THR A 390 -3.85 1.86 -20.56
N ALA A 391 -2.68 1.70 -19.91
CA ALA A 391 -1.70 2.77 -19.74
C ALA A 391 -1.45 3.46 -21.10
N VAL A 392 -1.94 4.69 -21.24
CA VAL A 392 -1.74 5.47 -22.45
C VAL A 392 -0.64 6.48 -22.18
N PRO A 393 0.34 6.63 -23.08
CA PRO A 393 1.28 7.74 -23.01
C PRO A 393 0.53 9.07 -22.90
N ILE A 394 1.05 10.01 -22.10
CA ILE A 394 0.41 11.32 -21.82
C ILE A 394 0.00 12.06 -23.12
N HIS A 395 0.70 11.79 -24.22
CA HIS A 395 0.52 12.42 -25.52
C HIS A 395 -0.44 11.70 -26.49
N ALA A 396 -0.90 10.49 -26.18
CA ALA A 396 -1.83 9.76 -27.05
C ALA A 396 -3.26 9.86 -26.49
N ARG A 397 -4.10 10.69 -27.10
CA ARG A 397 -5.55 10.68 -26.82
C ARG A 397 -6.19 9.61 -27.71
N ASP A 398 -6.52 8.45 -27.16
CA ASP A 398 -7.40 7.47 -27.83
C ASP A 398 -8.81 7.58 -27.24
N PRO A 399 -9.81 8.07 -27.98
CA PRO A 399 -11.20 8.22 -27.52
C PRO A 399 -11.85 6.89 -27.08
N ARG A 400 -11.28 5.75 -27.48
CA ARG A 400 -11.80 4.41 -27.13
C ARG A 400 -11.34 3.90 -25.77
N LYS A 401 -10.47 4.62 -25.06
CA LYS A 401 -9.90 4.18 -23.77
C LYS A 401 -10.50 4.93 -22.58
N PHE A 402 -10.92 4.18 -21.55
CA PHE A 402 -11.68 4.66 -20.40
C PHE A 402 -11.03 5.80 -19.60
N GLN A 403 -9.70 5.89 -19.58
CA GLN A 403 -8.98 6.95 -18.85
C GLN A 403 -9.26 8.37 -19.36
N HIS A 404 -9.84 8.52 -20.56
CA HIS A 404 -10.18 9.82 -21.17
C HIS A 404 -11.68 10.15 -21.17
N GLN A 405 -12.52 9.37 -20.49
CA GLN A 405 -13.97 9.59 -20.45
C GLN A 405 -14.44 10.54 -19.33
N GLY A 406 -13.51 11.26 -18.68
CA GLY A 406 -13.87 12.26 -17.67
C GLY A 406 -14.23 11.70 -16.28
N PHE A 407 -14.20 10.38 -16.08
CA PHE A 407 -14.52 9.76 -14.77
C PHE A 407 -13.74 10.33 -13.60
N GLY A 408 -12.47 10.71 -13.80
CA GLY A 408 -11.67 11.35 -12.76
C GLY A 408 -12.27 12.68 -12.31
N THR A 409 -12.64 13.54 -13.26
CA THR A 409 -13.27 14.83 -12.98
C THR A 409 -14.63 14.66 -12.32
N LEU A 410 -15.46 13.73 -12.82
CA LEU A 410 -16.79 13.46 -12.26
C LEU A 410 -16.70 12.94 -10.80
N LEU A 411 -15.72 12.09 -10.49
CA LEU A 411 -15.47 11.64 -9.12
C LEU A 411 -15.03 12.80 -8.20
N MET A 412 -14.19 13.71 -8.71
CA MET A 412 -13.78 14.89 -7.95
C MET A 412 -14.95 15.83 -7.67
N GLU A 413 -15.82 16.08 -8.66
CA GLU A 413 -17.03 16.90 -8.51
C GLU A 413 -17.97 16.32 -7.46
N GLU A 414 -18.24 15.02 -7.50
CA GLU A 414 -19.08 14.38 -6.48
C GLU A 414 -18.43 14.38 -5.09
N ALA A 415 -17.11 14.19 -5.01
CA ALA A 415 -16.39 14.29 -3.73
C ALA A 415 -16.46 15.70 -3.13
N GLU A 416 -16.33 16.74 -3.95
CA GLU A 416 -16.51 18.14 -3.55
C GLU A 416 -17.94 18.41 -3.06
N ARG A 417 -18.96 17.87 -3.75
CA ARG A 417 -20.36 17.97 -3.33
C ARG A 417 -20.59 17.32 -1.97
N ILE A 418 -20.17 16.07 -1.78
CA ILE A 418 -20.32 15.33 -0.51
C ILE A 418 -19.59 16.06 0.62
N ALA A 419 -18.35 16.51 0.38
CA ALA A 419 -17.57 17.25 1.37
C ALA A 419 -18.27 18.54 1.80
N ARG A 420 -18.88 19.28 0.87
CA ARG A 420 -19.59 20.53 1.17
C ARG A 420 -20.92 20.27 1.87
N GLU A 421 -21.78 19.44 1.28
CA GLU A 421 -23.19 19.31 1.66
C GLU A 421 -23.40 18.35 2.84
N GLU A 422 -22.61 17.28 2.92
CA GLU A 422 -22.83 16.21 3.90
C GLU A 422 -21.79 16.21 5.01
N HIS A 423 -20.51 16.46 4.69
CA HIS A 423 -19.47 16.57 5.71
C HIS A 423 -19.47 17.96 6.39
N GLY A 424 -20.06 18.97 5.76
CA GLY A 424 -20.00 20.37 6.21
C GLY A 424 -18.56 20.89 6.24
N SER A 425 -17.75 20.50 5.26
CA SER A 425 -16.35 20.95 5.15
C SER A 425 -16.25 22.23 4.34
N ASP A 426 -15.41 23.13 4.82
CA ASP A 426 -15.08 24.38 4.13
C ASP A 426 -13.92 24.19 3.15
N LYS A 427 -13.06 23.20 3.41
CA LYS A 427 -11.91 22.86 2.56
C LYS A 427 -11.90 21.38 2.20
N ILE A 428 -11.44 21.08 0.99
CA ILE A 428 -11.08 19.73 0.58
C ILE A 428 -9.60 19.67 0.22
N SER A 429 -8.91 18.63 0.68
CA SER A 429 -7.48 18.43 0.45
C SER A 429 -7.21 17.06 -0.17
N VAL A 430 -6.18 16.97 -1.01
CA VAL A 430 -5.77 15.75 -1.71
C VAL A 430 -4.34 15.41 -1.37
N ILE A 431 -4.08 14.17 -0.94
CA ILE A 431 -2.72 13.63 -0.82
C ILE A 431 -2.21 13.20 -2.20
N SER A 432 -1.70 14.17 -2.96
CA SER A 432 -1.30 13.98 -4.35
C SER A 432 0.16 13.54 -4.48
N GLY A 433 0.42 12.54 -5.34
CA GLY A 433 1.78 12.23 -5.76
C GLY A 433 2.42 13.42 -6.48
N VAL A 434 3.70 13.67 -6.24
CA VAL A 434 4.43 14.85 -6.73
C VAL A 434 4.27 15.05 -8.24
N GLY A 435 4.42 13.98 -9.03
CA GLY A 435 4.32 14.05 -10.48
C GLY A 435 2.90 14.27 -11.04
N VAL A 436 1.86 14.27 -10.20
CA VAL A 436 0.46 14.45 -10.62
C VAL A 436 -0.21 15.69 -10.02
N ARG A 437 0.51 16.53 -9.26
CA ARG A 437 0.00 17.80 -8.73
C ARG A 437 -0.60 18.71 -9.80
N SER A 438 0.04 18.77 -10.97
CA SER A 438 -0.45 19.55 -12.13
C SER A 438 -1.82 19.12 -12.67
N TYR A 439 -2.28 17.88 -12.40
CA TYR A 439 -3.64 17.47 -12.72
C TYR A 439 -4.66 18.21 -11.84
N TYR A 440 -4.40 18.28 -10.54
CA TYR A 440 -5.27 18.94 -9.57
C TYR A 440 -5.23 20.47 -9.73
N LYS A 441 -4.07 21.06 -10.10
CA LYS A 441 -3.98 22.49 -10.45
C LYS A 441 -4.97 22.88 -11.55
N LYS A 442 -5.18 22.02 -12.55
CA LYS A 442 -6.16 22.26 -13.62
C LYS A 442 -7.62 22.19 -13.16
N LEU A 443 -7.88 21.59 -12.00
CA LEU A 443 -9.20 21.51 -11.37
C LEU A 443 -9.42 22.64 -10.33
N GLY A 444 -8.49 23.60 -10.25
CA GLY A 444 -8.57 24.74 -9.32
C GLY A 444 -8.02 24.46 -7.91
N TYR A 445 -7.19 23.42 -7.74
CA TYR A 445 -6.50 23.16 -6.48
C TYR A 445 -5.15 23.89 -6.44
N TRP A 446 -4.76 24.43 -5.28
CA TRP A 446 -3.43 24.99 -5.05
C TRP A 446 -2.58 24.05 -4.18
N LEU A 447 -1.26 24.27 -4.15
CA LEU A 447 -0.36 23.50 -3.29
C LEU A 447 -0.39 24.11 -1.88
N ASP A 448 -0.78 23.30 -0.89
CA ASP A 448 -1.00 23.68 0.51
C ASP A 448 -0.18 22.73 1.41
N GLY A 449 1.06 23.12 1.71
CA GLY A 449 2.05 22.23 2.31
C GLY A 449 2.28 20.98 1.43
N PRO A 450 2.10 19.76 1.96
CA PRO A 450 2.23 18.54 1.17
C PRO A 450 0.97 18.19 0.34
N TYR A 451 -0.14 18.89 0.55
CA TYR A 451 -1.44 18.58 -0.04
C TYR A 451 -1.76 19.46 -1.27
N MET A 452 -2.68 18.99 -2.10
CA MET A 452 -3.37 19.87 -3.04
C MET A 452 -4.74 20.23 -2.45
N SER A 453 -4.99 21.50 -2.15
CA SER A 453 -6.21 21.94 -1.45
C SER A 453 -7.11 22.80 -2.33
N LYS A 454 -8.41 22.84 -2.00
CA LYS A 454 -9.43 23.70 -2.62
C LYS A 454 -10.46 24.14 -1.59
N TRP A 455 -10.81 25.43 -1.58
CA TRP A 455 -11.93 25.95 -0.79
C TRP A 455 -13.26 25.54 -1.41
N LEU A 456 -14.20 25.11 -0.57
CA LEU A 456 -15.53 24.66 -0.98
C LEU A 456 -16.61 25.73 -0.80
N ASP A 457 -16.31 26.79 -0.06
CA ASP A 457 -17.24 27.87 0.31
C ASP A 457 -17.11 29.13 -0.56
N GLY A 458 -16.37 29.05 -1.67
CA GLY A 458 -16.23 30.14 -2.64
C GLY A 458 -15.23 31.23 -2.24
N ARG A 459 -14.43 31.02 -1.19
CA ARG A 459 -13.23 31.84 -0.95
C ARG A 459 -12.20 31.60 -2.05
N ASP A 460 -11.74 32.68 -2.67
CA ASP A 460 -10.50 32.64 -3.45
C ASP A 460 -9.29 32.57 -2.51
N GLU A 461 -8.17 32.04 -2.99
CA GLU A 461 -6.90 32.04 -2.25
C GLU A 461 -6.61 33.47 -1.78
N ALA A 462 -6.47 33.68 -0.48
CA ALA A 462 -6.02 34.96 0.05
C ALA A 462 -4.61 35.20 -0.51
N ALA A 463 -4.51 36.12 -1.46
CA ALA A 463 -3.28 36.47 -2.18
C ALA A 463 -2.14 36.92 -1.26
#